data_AF-A0A2W0BFH2-F1
#
_entry.id   AF-A0A2W0BFH2-F1
#
_cell.length_a   1.000
_cell.length_b   1.000
_cell.length_c   1.000
_cell.angle_alpha   90.00
_cell.angle_beta   90.00
_cell.angle_gamma   90.00
#
_symmetry.space_group_name_H-M   'P 1'
#
loop_
_entity.id
_entity.type
_entity.pdbx_description
1 polymer ?
#
loop_
_entity_poly.entity_id
_entity_poly.type
_entity_poly.pdbx_seq_one_letter_code
_entity_poly.pdbx_strand_id
1 'polypeptide(L)'
;MLAHADLSRYAGQFVWLEMNFDKPENQDFFSHFEASATPTFYVINAEGKVLSDQPGAMSEGELRAFLDRGVSLAQNPHSPADAALVRADALLSTKSPEAVAAYEEVLRLAPPDWPERPLAQYSLVTALQLNQQNQQCAETAAREAAVMKHDNTFASTVVAGMWCLVQGNTQGDAAAAWRRPAADKLEPFAKQALGSPETVRDERNELYRTLMYLAVSRNDKTQAATLENKWLGELDAVKPAEDEERSAVDIARVEALQINGDPERVLPALRASEFAMPHNYNASLRVAQMEKAAKHYDAAIAACDRGLSRNPGALGRSWLLQT
;
A
#
# COMPACT_ATOMS: atom_id res chain seq x y z
N MET A 1 13.02 -4.63 15.15
CA MET A 1 13.10 -5.34 13.84
C MET A 1 14.11 -6.50 13.81
N LEU A 2 15.28 -6.43 14.46
CA LEU A 2 16.37 -7.43 14.33
C LEU A 2 16.27 -8.74 15.14
N ALA A 3 15.23 -8.94 15.96
CA ALA A 3 15.12 -10.13 16.83
C ALA A 3 14.34 -11.31 16.20
N HIS A 4 13.83 -11.15 14.98
CA HIS A 4 13.10 -12.24 14.32
C HIS A 4 14.08 -13.31 13.83
N ALA A 5 13.88 -14.56 14.21
CA ALA A 5 14.79 -15.67 13.90
C ALA A 5 15.05 -15.81 12.39
N ASP A 6 14.03 -15.51 11.57
CA ASP A 6 14.08 -15.63 10.11
C ASP A 6 14.95 -14.58 9.41
N LEU A 7 15.39 -13.53 10.12
CA LEU A 7 16.31 -12.53 9.59
C LEU A 7 17.77 -12.77 9.99
N SER A 8 18.04 -13.81 10.78
CA SER A 8 19.39 -14.12 11.30
C SER A 8 20.44 -14.31 10.21
N ARG A 9 20.06 -14.84 9.03
CA ARG A 9 20.96 -14.97 7.87
C ARG A 9 21.55 -13.64 7.39
N TYR A 10 20.87 -12.52 7.64
CA TYR A 10 21.30 -11.17 7.24
C TYR A 10 22.16 -10.48 8.29
N ALA A 11 22.41 -11.13 9.43
CA ALA A 11 23.24 -10.56 10.49
C ALA A 11 24.64 -10.22 9.95
N GLY A 12 25.07 -8.98 10.20
CA GLY A 12 26.36 -8.47 9.73
C GLY A 12 26.42 -8.10 8.25
N GLN A 13 25.37 -8.33 7.46
CA GLN A 13 25.31 -7.93 6.05
C GLN A 13 24.72 -6.52 5.86
N PHE A 14 23.85 -6.08 6.78
CA PHE A 14 23.19 -4.79 6.74
C PHE A 14 23.39 -4.00 8.03
N VAL A 15 23.51 -2.68 7.89
CA VAL A 15 23.31 -1.72 8.98
C VAL A 15 21.89 -1.19 8.84
N TRP A 16 21.11 -1.32 9.91
CA TRP A 16 19.71 -0.89 9.92
C TRP A 16 19.61 0.54 10.45
N LEU A 17 18.98 1.41 9.68
CA LEU A 17 18.72 2.79 10.05
C LEU A 17 17.23 3.09 9.84
N GLU A 18 16.58 3.58 10.90
CA GLU A 18 15.23 4.09 10.86
C GLU A 18 15.27 5.62 10.83
N MET A 19 14.60 6.22 9.85
CA MET A 19 14.53 7.67 9.67
C MET A 19 13.08 8.13 9.76
N ASN A 20 12.82 9.05 10.69
CA ASN A 20 11.50 9.68 10.82
C ASN A 20 11.48 10.99 10.00
N PHE A 21 10.65 11.05 8.96
CA PHE A 21 10.59 12.22 8.06
C PHE A 21 10.01 13.48 8.71
N ASP A 22 9.23 13.35 9.80
CA ASP A 22 8.67 14.49 10.54
C ASP A 22 9.69 15.16 11.47
N LYS A 23 10.84 14.53 11.72
CA LYS A 23 11.90 15.06 12.57
C LYS A 23 12.77 16.07 11.79
N PRO A 24 12.85 17.35 12.20
CA PRO A 24 13.65 18.36 11.50
C PRO A 24 15.12 17.97 11.31
N GLU A 25 15.69 17.23 12.26
CA GLU A 25 17.07 16.75 12.19
C GLU A 25 17.34 15.77 11.03
N ASN A 26 16.30 15.19 10.43
CA ASN A 26 16.43 14.25 9.31
C ASN A 26 16.25 14.92 7.93
N GLN A 27 15.96 16.23 7.87
CA GLN A 27 15.63 16.91 6.62
C GLN A 27 16.75 16.84 5.57
N ASP A 28 18.01 16.95 5.99
CA ASP A 28 19.17 16.84 5.09
C ASP A 28 19.28 15.45 4.43
N PHE A 29 18.83 14.38 5.11
CA PHE A 29 18.77 13.06 4.49
C PHE A 29 17.71 13.02 3.39
N PHE A 30 16.50 13.51 3.70
CA PHE A 30 15.37 13.49 2.76
C PHE A 30 15.54 14.47 1.59
N SER A 31 16.43 15.46 1.68
CA SER A 31 16.80 16.29 0.52
C SER A 31 17.64 15.55 -0.51
N HIS A 32 18.25 14.42 -0.14
CA HIS A 32 19.07 13.58 -1.03
C HIS A 32 18.37 12.26 -1.39
N PHE A 33 17.56 11.72 -0.47
CA PHE A 33 16.80 10.49 -0.64
C PHE A 33 15.32 10.79 -0.45
N GLU A 34 14.68 11.26 -1.52
CA GLU A 34 13.27 11.61 -1.49
C GLU A 34 12.40 10.36 -1.31
N ALA A 35 11.65 10.31 -0.22
CA ALA A 35 10.64 9.28 0.02
C ALA A 35 9.36 9.65 -0.72
N SER A 36 9.08 8.95 -1.82
CA SER A 36 7.86 9.16 -2.63
C SER A 36 6.58 8.66 -1.93
N ALA A 37 6.73 7.83 -0.89
CA ALA A 37 5.66 7.33 -0.02
C ALA A 37 6.19 7.03 1.40
N THR A 38 5.29 6.78 2.37
CA THR A 38 5.65 6.37 3.72
C THR A 38 4.88 5.10 4.13
N PRO A 39 5.54 4.04 4.63
CA PRO A 39 6.99 3.88 4.70
C PRO A 39 7.65 3.73 3.32
N THR A 40 8.96 3.95 3.24
CA THR A 40 9.80 3.55 2.09
C THR A 40 11.07 2.91 2.63
N PHE A 41 11.47 1.77 2.05
CA PHE A 41 12.69 1.05 2.39
C PHE A 41 13.74 1.27 1.30
N TYR A 42 14.99 1.48 1.70
CA TYR A 42 16.12 1.62 0.79
C TYR A 42 17.22 0.63 1.17
N VAL A 43 17.88 0.05 0.16
CA VAL A 43 19.22 -0.52 0.30
C VAL A 43 20.20 0.46 -0.33
N ILE A 44 21.07 1.02 0.49
CA ILE A 44 22.09 1.99 0.08
C ILE A 44 23.47 1.35 0.31
N ASN A 45 24.34 1.41 -0.69
CA ASN A 45 25.69 0.87 -0.57
C ASN A 45 26.65 1.84 0.17
N ALA A 46 27.89 1.41 0.41
CA ALA A 46 28.88 2.21 1.14
C ALA A 46 29.25 3.54 0.44
N GLU A 47 29.06 3.62 -0.87
CA GLU A 47 29.28 4.84 -1.67
C GLU A 47 28.07 5.79 -1.68
N GLY A 48 26.98 5.45 -0.98
CA GLY A 48 25.77 6.27 -0.92
C GLY A 48 24.82 6.09 -2.11
N LYS A 49 25.03 5.06 -2.94
CA LYS A 49 24.15 4.74 -4.08
C LYS A 49 22.98 3.86 -3.64
N VAL A 50 21.76 4.23 -4.01
CA VAL A 50 20.57 3.37 -3.87
C VAL A 50 20.72 2.17 -4.82
N LEU A 51 20.73 0.97 -4.25
CA LEU A 51 20.73 -0.30 -4.98
C LEU A 51 19.32 -0.80 -5.25
N SER A 52 18.42 -0.59 -4.29
CA SER A 52 17.00 -0.93 -4.39
C SER A 52 16.20 -0.01 -3.50
N ASP A 53 15.00 0.34 -3.94
CA ASP A 53 13.98 1.02 -3.15
C ASP A 53 12.68 0.22 -3.18
N GLN A 54 11.88 0.35 -2.13
CA GLN A 54 10.56 -0.25 -2.02
C GLN A 54 9.65 0.70 -1.25
N PRO A 55 8.75 1.43 -1.93
CA PRO A 55 7.69 2.17 -1.25
C PRO A 55 6.63 1.22 -0.69
N GLY A 56 6.02 1.60 0.43
CA GLY A 56 4.94 0.84 1.09
C GLY A 56 5.44 -0.25 2.04
N ALA A 57 4.48 -0.92 2.66
CA ALA A 57 4.75 -2.06 3.53
C ALA A 57 5.20 -3.29 2.73
N MET A 58 5.85 -4.23 3.41
CA MET A 58 6.25 -5.53 2.85
C MET A 58 5.81 -6.64 3.80
N SER A 59 5.37 -7.76 3.24
CA SER A 59 5.32 -9.03 3.95
C SER A 59 6.74 -9.50 4.34
N GLU A 60 6.85 -10.45 5.27
CA GLU A 60 8.14 -11.02 5.65
C GLU A 60 8.86 -11.69 4.46
N GLY A 61 8.09 -12.32 3.56
CA GLY A 61 8.62 -12.90 2.33
C GLY A 61 9.20 -11.85 1.38
N GLU A 62 8.48 -10.74 1.19
CA GLU A 62 8.94 -9.62 0.36
C GLU A 62 10.16 -8.93 0.96
N LEU A 63 10.21 -8.74 2.28
CA LEU A 63 11.39 -8.17 2.96
C LEU A 63 12.63 -9.03 2.71
N ARG A 64 12.53 -10.36 2.82
CA ARG A 64 13.66 -11.25 2.50
C ARG A 64 14.10 -11.14 1.05
N ALA A 65 13.15 -11.13 0.11
CA ALA A 65 13.46 -10.99 -1.31
C ALA A 65 14.13 -9.63 -1.61
N PHE A 66 13.67 -8.56 -0.98
CA PHE A 66 14.26 -7.22 -1.08
C PHE A 66 15.70 -7.18 -0.56
N LEU A 67 15.97 -7.80 0.60
CA LEU A 67 17.33 -7.90 1.14
C LEU A 67 18.24 -8.77 0.27
N ASP A 68 17.73 -9.90 -0.22
CA ASP A 68 18.48 -10.80 -1.13
C ASP A 68 18.89 -10.09 -2.41
N ARG A 69 17.97 -9.31 -2.98
CA ARG A 69 18.22 -8.44 -4.12
C ARG A 69 19.31 -7.42 -3.77
N GLY A 70 19.21 -6.76 -2.63
CA GLY A 70 20.23 -5.81 -2.15
C GLY A 70 21.64 -6.41 -2.08
N VAL A 71 21.77 -7.62 -1.52
CA VAL A 71 23.04 -8.37 -1.47
C VAL A 71 23.53 -8.72 -2.87
N SER A 72 22.66 -9.25 -3.73
CA SER A 72 23.00 -9.64 -5.10
C SER A 72 23.53 -8.45 -5.91
N LEU A 73 22.84 -7.31 -5.87
CA LEU A 73 23.22 -6.09 -6.58
C LEU A 73 24.51 -5.46 -6.03
N ALA A 74 24.83 -5.67 -4.74
CA ALA A 74 26.10 -5.24 -4.16
C ALA A 74 27.28 -6.13 -4.59
N GLN A 75 27.04 -7.43 -4.86
CA GLN A 75 28.09 -8.42 -5.09
C GLN A 75 28.41 -8.67 -6.56
N ASN A 76 27.45 -8.55 -7.48
CA ASN A 76 27.64 -8.97 -8.87
C ASN A 76 27.19 -7.91 -9.90
N PRO A 77 27.93 -7.78 -11.03
CA PRO A 77 27.47 -6.97 -12.14
C PRO A 77 26.22 -7.60 -12.77
N HIS A 78 25.16 -6.80 -12.71
CA HIS A 78 23.81 -6.98 -13.24
C HIS A 78 23.73 -7.83 -14.52
N SER A 79 22.88 -8.86 -14.53
CA SER A 79 22.37 -9.39 -15.80
C SER A 79 21.71 -8.24 -16.59
N PRO A 80 21.54 -8.36 -17.92
CA PRO A 80 20.83 -7.34 -18.69
C PRO A 80 19.44 -7.00 -18.11
N ALA A 81 18.74 -7.98 -17.54
CA ALA A 81 17.46 -7.80 -16.86
C ALA A 81 17.60 -7.03 -15.55
N ASP A 82 18.59 -7.35 -14.70
CA ASP A 82 18.84 -6.60 -13.45
C ASP A 82 19.21 -5.14 -13.74
N ALA A 83 20.02 -4.91 -14.76
CA ALA A 83 20.43 -3.57 -15.16
C ALA A 83 19.23 -2.77 -15.71
N ALA A 84 18.34 -3.44 -16.44
CA ALA A 84 17.10 -2.84 -16.91
C ALA A 84 16.15 -2.54 -15.74
N LEU A 85 16.07 -3.41 -14.74
CA LEU A 85 15.19 -3.24 -13.59
C LEU A 85 15.60 -2.03 -12.75
N VAL A 86 16.90 -1.89 -12.45
CA VAL A 86 17.41 -0.71 -11.74
C VAL A 86 17.07 0.59 -12.48
N ARG A 87 17.13 0.60 -13.81
CA ARG A 87 16.71 1.77 -14.61
C ARG A 87 15.20 2.01 -14.55
N ALA A 88 14.40 0.95 -14.62
CA ALA A 88 12.94 1.04 -14.55
C ALA A 88 12.46 1.54 -13.18
N ASP A 89 13.04 1.03 -12.09
CA ASP A 89 12.75 1.45 -10.71
C ASP A 89 13.09 2.94 -10.51
N ALA A 90 14.26 3.39 -11.01
CA ALA A 90 14.62 4.81 -10.97
C ALA A 90 13.62 5.71 -11.71
N LEU A 91 13.11 5.26 -12.86
CA LEU A 91 12.06 5.98 -13.59
C LEU A 91 10.72 5.96 -12.84
N LEU A 92 10.36 4.84 -12.20
CA LEU A 92 9.14 4.73 -11.41
C LEU A 92 9.16 5.65 -10.19
N SER A 93 10.29 5.75 -9.50
CA SER A 93 10.47 6.57 -8.29
C SER A 93 10.17 8.05 -8.54
N THR A 94 10.46 8.53 -9.77
CA THR A 94 10.21 9.90 -10.23
C THR A 94 8.87 10.05 -10.95
N LYS A 95 8.06 8.98 -11.00
CA LYS A 95 6.77 8.90 -11.72
C LYS A 95 6.91 9.21 -13.21
N SER A 96 8.04 8.85 -13.80
CA SER A 96 8.32 9.08 -15.22
C SER A 96 7.38 8.26 -16.12
N PRO A 97 6.81 8.84 -17.19
CA PRO A 97 5.99 8.06 -18.14
C PRO A 97 6.78 6.97 -18.87
N GLU A 98 8.10 7.10 -18.96
CA GLU A 98 9.02 6.11 -19.54
C GLU A 98 9.15 4.83 -18.70
N ALA A 99 8.71 4.85 -17.43
CA ALA A 99 8.79 3.68 -16.55
C ALA A 99 8.05 2.45 -17.13
N VAL A 100 6.92 2.67 -17.81
CA VAL A 100 6.13 1.59 -18.45
C VAL A 100 6.98 0.85 -19.48
N ALA A 101 7.57 1.57 -20.44
CA ALA A 101 8.41 0.98 -21.48
C ALA A 101 9.67 0.33 -20.89
N ALA A 102 10.21 0.90 -19.81
CA ALA A 102 11.37 0.33 -19.12
C ALA A 102 11.05 -1.03 -18.47
N TYR A 103 9.89 -1.20 -17.82
CA TYR A 103 9.49 -2.49 -17.26
C TYR A 103 9.09 -3.52 -18.34
N GLU A 104 8.50 -3.08 -19.45
CA GLU A 104 8.29 -3.97 -20.60
C GLU A 104 9.62 -4.53 -21.13
N GLU A 105 10.66 -3.70 -21.20
CA GLU A 105 12.01 -4.12 -21.57
C GLU A 105 12.63 -5.08 -20.55
N VAL A 106 12.42 -4.85 -19.25
CA VAL A 106 12.83 -5.79 -18.19
C VAL A 106 12.24 -7.18 -18.44
N LEU A 107 10.92 -7.26 -18.62
CA LEU A 107 10.23 -8.53 -18.82
C LEU A 107 10.59 -9.21 -20.16
N ARG A 108 11.04 -8.44 -21.16
CA ARG A 108 11.57 -8.95 -22.43
C ARG A 108 12.97 -9.55 -22.28
N LEU A 109 13.82 -8.94 -21.45
CA LEU A 109 15.20 -9.39 -21.19
C LEU A 109 15.28 -10.53 -20.17
N ALA A 110 14.32 -10.57 -19.24
CA ALA A 110 14.29 -11.55 -18.16
C ALA A 110 14.00 -12.97 -18.68
N PRO A 111 14.79 -13.99 -18.27
CA PRO A 111 14.41 -15.37 -18.50
C PRO A 111 13.11 -15.73 -17.75
N PRO A 112 12.35 -16.76 -18.17
CA PRO A 112 11.07 -17.12 -17.54
C PRO A 112 11.15 -17.44 -16.04
N ASP A 113 12.29 -17.95 -15.58
CA ASP A 113 12.58 -18.34 -14.20
C ASP A 113 13.35 -17.26 -13.40
N TRP A 114 13.46 -16.04 -13.95
CA TRP A 114 14.13 -14.94 -13.27
C TRP A 114 13.42 -14.59 -11.95
N PRO A 115 14.12 -14.62 -10.79
CA PRO A 115 13.49 -14.46 -9.48
C PRO A 115 12.69 -13.17 -9.29
N GLU A 116 13.14 -12.07 -9.92
CA GLU A 116 12.55 -10.73 -9.81
C GLU A 116 11.38 -10.51 -10.77
N ARG A 117 11.04 -11.50 -11.62
CA ARG A 117 9.98 -11.39 -12.62
C ARG A 117 8.62 -11.02 -12.01
N PRO A 118 8.15 -11.61 -10.89
CA PRO A 118 6.89 -11.20 -10.25
C PRO A 118 6.89 -9.74 -9.80
N LEU A 119 8.02 -9.25 -9.27
CA LEU A 119 8.17 -7.85 -8.86
C LEU A 119 8.14 -6.92 -10.07
N ALA A 120 8.81 -7.27 -11.16
CA ALA A 120 8.77 -6.50 -12.41
C ALA A 120 7.36 -6.47 -13.03
N GLN A 121 6.60 -7.57 -12.95
CA GLN A 121 5.19 -7.62 -13.38
C GLN A 121 4.31 -6.68 -12.55
N TYR A 122 4.42 -6.73 -11.21
CA TYR A 122 3.72 -5.81 -10.32
C TYR A 122 4.09 -4.34 -10.59
N SER A 123 5.38 -4.07 -10.78
CA SER A 123 5.89 -2.72 -10.98
C SER A 123 5.46 -2.14 -12.34
N LEU A 124 5.34 -2.97 -13.39
CA LEU A 124 4.73 -2.58 -14.66
C LEU A 124 3.27 -2.12 -14.46
N VAL A 125 2.47 -2.88 -13.71
CA VAL A 125 1.07 -2.52 -13.41
C VAL A 125 1.01 -1.21 -12.62
N THR A 126 1.90 -1.05 -11.64
CA THR A 126 2.00 0.17 -10.83
C THR A 126 2.42 1.37 -11.68
N ALA A 127 3.37 1.21 -12.61
CA ALA A 127 3.77 2.26 -13.54
C ALA A 127 2.61 2.71 -14.43
N LEU A 128 1.81 1.76 -14.93
CA LEU A 128 0.60 2.05 -15.71
C LEU A 128 -0.45 2.79 -14.87
N GLN A 129 -0.65 2.39 -13.60
CA GLN A 129 -1.57 3.03 -12.68
C GLN A 129 -1.16 4.49 -12.39
N LEU A 130 0.10 4.73 -12.01
CA LEU A 130 0.61 6.06 -11.69
C LEU A 130 0.54 7.01 -12.89
N ASN A 131 0.69 6.49 -14.11
CA ASN A 131 0.54 7.22 -15.35
C ASN A 131 -0.91 7.28 -15.87
N GLN A 132 -1.89 6.88 -15.06
CA GLN A 132 -3.32 6.93 -15.36
C GLN A 132 -3.74 6.17 -16.63
N GLN A 133 -2.97 5.17 -17.05
CA GLN A 133 -3.27 4.30 -18.18
C GLN A 133 -4.24 3.19 -17.75
N ASN A 134 -5.40 3.59 -17.22
CA ASN A 134 -6.32 2.72 -16.46
C ASN A 134 -6.74 1.44 -17.19
N GLN A 135 -7.05 1.54 -18.49
CA GLN A 135 -7.42 0.35 -19.28
C GLN A 135 -6.26 -0.63 -19.39
N GLN A 136 -5.10 -0.17 -19.86
CA GLN A 136 -3.92 -1.02 -20.04
C GLN A 136 -3.42 -1.57 -18.70
N CYS A 137 -3.53 -0.80 -17.63
CA CYS A 137 -3.24 -1.23 -16.26
C CYS A 137 -4.11 -2.43 -15.85
N ALA A 138 -5.43 -2.31 -15.94
CA ALA A 138 -6.34 -3.38 -15.52
C ALA A 138 -6.19 -4.64 -16.38
N GLU A 139 -6.03 -4.48 -17.69
CA GLU A 139 -5.82 -5.60 -18.62
C GLU A 139 -4.47 -6.29 -18.39
N THR A 140 -3.41 -5.51 -18.12
CA THR A 140 -2.08 -6.03 -17.80
C THR A 140 -2.08 -6.76 -16.46
N ALA A 141 -2.69 -6.18 -15.42
CA ALA A 141 -2.85 -6.85 -14.14
C ALA A 141 -3.56 -8.20 -14.28
N ALA A 142 -4.66 -8.27 -15.03
CA ALA A 142 -5.38 -9.51 -15.26
C ALA A 142 -4.54 -10.56 -16.02
N ARG A 143 -3.73 -10.11 -17.00
CA ARG A 143 -2.85 -10.99 -17.79
C ARG A 143 -1.71 -11.54 -16.95
N GLU A 144 -1.00 -10.68 -16.21
CA GLU A 144 0.15 -11.09 -15.42
C GLU A 144 -0.29 -11.93 -14.21
N ALA A 145 -1.36 -11.52 -13.50
CA ALA A 145 -1.87 -12.27 -12.34
C ALA A 145 -2.28 -13.72 -12.69
N ALA A 146 -2.70 -13.99 -13.93
CA ALA A 146 -3.11 -15.32 -14.37
C ALA A 146 -1.97 -16.36 -14.36
N VAL A 147 -0.71 -15.93 -14.36
CA VAL A 147 0.47 -16.82 -14.38
C VAL A 147 1.34 -16.68 -13.13
N MET A 148 0.98 -15.81 -12.19
CA MET A 148 1.72 -15.61 -10.95
C MET A 148 1.41 -16.69 -9.93
N LYS A 149 2.37 -16.97 -9.06
CA LYS A 149 2.12 -17.70 -7.82
C LYS A 149 1.17 -16.87 -6.95
N HIS A 150 0.21 -17.51 -6.28
CA HIS A 150 -0.79 -16.83 -5.45
C HIS A 150 -0.26 -16.44 -4.06
N ASP A 151 0.79 -15.62 -4.03
CA ASP A 151 1.37 -15.01 -2.83
C ASP A 151 0.98 -13.52 -2.72
N ASN A 152 1.63 -12.77 -1.81
CA ASN A 152 1.30 -11.36 -1.60
C ASN A 152 1.56 -10.49 -2.84
N THR A 153 2.60 -10.78 -3.63
CA THR A 153 2.88 -10.01 -4.86
C THR A 153 1.78 -10.21 -5.91
N PHE A 154 1.16 -11.39 -5.97
CA PHE A 154 -0.08 -11.58 -6.73
C PHE A 154 -1.22 -10.70 -6.21
N ALA A 155 -1.44 -10.67 -4.89
CA ALA A 155 -2.48 -9.82 -4.29
C ALA A 155 -2.25 -8.33 -4.60
N SER A 156 -1.01 -7.85 -4.44
CA SER A 156 -0.58 -6.49 -4.77
C SER A 156 -0.80 -6.15 -6.25
N THR A 157 -0.51 -7.07 -7.17
CA THR A 157 -0.79 -6.93 -8.61
C THR A 157 -2.28 -6.81 -8.90
N VAL A 158 -3.09 -7.63 -8.24
CA VAL A 158 -4.56 -7.58 -8.36
C VAL A 158 -5.10 -6.27 -7.80
N VAL A 159 -4.62 -5.82 -6.63
CA VAL A 159 -4.99 -4.53 -6.02
C VAL A 159 -4.74 -3.37 -6.99
N ALA A 160 -3.55 -3.29 -7.58
CA ALA A 160 -3.22 -2.21 -8.52
C ALA A 160 -4.14 -2.22 -9.74
N GLY A 161 -4.40 -3.41 -10.32
CA GLY A 161 -5.37 -3.56 -11.41
C GLY A 161 -6.81 -3.19 -11.03
N MET A 162 -7.24 -3.55 -9.82
CA MET A 162 -8.57 -3.21 -9.30
C MET A 162 -8.72 -1.70 -9.07
N TRP A 163 -7.69 -1.03 -8.58
CA TRP A 163 -7.69 0.43 -8.48
C TRP A 163 -7.78 1.12 -9.83
N CYS A 164 -7.16 0.57 -10.87
CA CYS A 164 -7.32 1.08 -12.25
C CYS A 164 -8.78 0.97 -12.75
N LEU A 165 -9.54 -0.05 -12.33
CA LEU A 165 -11.00 -0.11 -12.59
C LEU A 165 -11.78 0.99 -11.85
N VAL A 166 -11.37 1.32 -10.62
CA VAL A 166 -12.00 2.37 -9.80
C VAL A 166 -11.68 3.76 -10.37
N GLN A 167 -10.41 4.03 -10.69
CA GLN A 167 -9.93 5.31 -11.23
C GLN A 167 -10.39 5.55 -12.66
N GLY A 168 -10.52 4.49 -13.47
CA GLY A 168 -11.07 4.54 -14.82
C GLY A 168 -12.57 4.82 -14.88
N ASN A 169 -13.26 4.98 -13.74
CA ASN A 169 -14.69 5.26 -13.66
C ASN A 169 -15.03 6.74 -13.95
N THR A 170 -14.55 7.27 -15.06
CA THR A 170 -14.98 8.59 -15.57
C THR A 170 -16.31 8.44 -16.30
N GLN A 171 -17.25 9.37 -16.10
CA GLN A 171 -18.56 9.32 -16.73
C GLN A 171 -18.45 9.32 -18.27
N GLY A 172 -18.95 8.26 -18.92
CA GLY A 172 -19.04 8.13 -20.37
C GLY A 172 -19.02 6.68 -20.88
N ASP A 173 -19.60 6.45 -22.07
CA ASP A 173 -19.76 5.11 -22.67
C ASP A 173 -18.43 4.39 -22.96
N ALA A 174 -17.36 5.14 -23.24
CA ALA A 174 -16.04 4.58 -23.55
C ALA A 174 -15.35 3.96 -22.32
N ALA A 175 -15.53 4.54 -21.12
CA ALA A 175 -15.03 3.97 -19.87
C ALA A 175 -15.78 2.68 -19.49
N ALA A 176 -17.03 2.51 -19.95
CA ALA A 176 -17.81 1.32 -19.69
C ALA A 176 -17.36 0.10 -20.50
N ALA A 177 -16.88 0.28 -21.74
CA ALA A 177 -16.64 -0.81 -22.68
C ALA A 177 -15.52 -1.77 -22.26
N TRP A 178 -14.37 -1.25 -21.81
CA TRP A 178 -13.22 -2.08 -21.39
C TRP A 178 -13.33 -2.53 -19.93
N ARG A 179 -13.96 -1.72 -19.08
CA ARG A 179 -13.98 -1.91 -17.64
C ARG A 179 -14.74 -3.16 -17.22
N ARG A 180 -15.85 -3.48 -17.90
CA ARG A 180 -16.62 -4.68 -17.58
C ARG A 180 -15.85 -5.97 -17.86
N PRO A 181 -15.30 -6.20 -19.08
CA PRO A 181 -14.44 -7.36 -19.34
C PRO A 181 -13.22 -7.47 -18.41
N ALA A 182 -12.57 -6.35 -18.08
CA ALA A 182 -11.44 -6.35 -17.16
C ALA A 182 -11.87 -6.71 -15.72
N ALA A 183 -13.01 -6.18 -15.24
CA ALA A 183 -13.56 -6.53 -13.94
C ALA A 183 -13.99 -8.00 -13.86
N ASP A 184 -14.58 -8.56 -14.92
CA ASP A 184 -14.98 -9.98 -14.97
C ASP A 184 -13.75 -10.92 -14.84
N LYS A 185 -12.54 -10.45 -15.17
CA LYS A 185 -11.28 -11.19 -14.95
C LYS A 185 -10.66 -10.92 -13.57
N LEU A 186 -10.62 -9.66 -13.13
CA LEU A 186 -9.92 -9.27 -11.90
C LEU A 186 -10.70 -9.61 -10.62
N GLU A 187 -12.04 -9.57 -10.63
CA GLU A 187 -12.83 -9.89 -9.43
C GLU A 187 -12.66 -11.32 -8.91
N PRO A 188 -12.59 -12.37 -9.77
CA PRO A 188 -12.20 -13.70 -9.33
C PRO A 188 -10.83 -13.74 -8.65
N PHE A 189 -9.83 -13.06 -9.21
CA PHE A 189 -8.50 -12.99 -8.61
C PHE A 189 -8.50 -12.23 -7.28
N ALA A 190 -9.30 -11.17 -7.15
CA ALA A 190 -9.47 -10.44 -5.89
C ALA A 190 -10.07 -11.34 -4.80
N LYS A 191 -11.11 -12.12 -5.14
CA LYS A 191 -11.70 -13.10 -4.20
C LYS A 191 -10.72 -14.20 -3.82
N GLN A 192 -9.90 -14.64 -4.77
CA GLN A 192 -8.87 -15.64 -4.55
C GLN A 192 -7.76 -15.11 -3.63
N ALA A 193 -7.27 -13.88 -3.85
CA ALA A 193 -6.32 -13.22 -2.97
C ALA A 193 -6.89 -13.06 -1.55
N LEU A 194 -8.15 -12.63 -1.41
CA LEU A 194 -8.82 -12.56 -0.10
C LEU A 194 -8.97 -13.91 0.61
N GLY A 195 -8.98 -15.02 -0.14
CA GLY A 195 -9.00 -16.37 0.41
C GLY A 195 -7.62 -16.93 0.79
N SER A 196 -6.54 -16.26 0.38
CA SER A 196 -5.17 -16.70 0.67
C SER A 196 -4.71 -16.22 2.05
N PRO A 197 -4.05 -17.07 2.86
CA PRO A 197 -3.40 -16.65 4.09
C PRO A 197 -2.14 -15.81 3.85
N GLU A 198 -1.57 -15.84 2.64
CA GLU A 198 -0.38 -15.06 2.26
C GLU A 198 -0.69 -13.58 2.01
N THR A 199 -1.96 -13.23 1.77
CA THR A 199 -2.37 -11.85 1.51
C THR A 199 -2.38 -11.06 2.82
N VAL A 200 -1.46 -10.10 2.93
CA VAL A 200 -1.32 -9.33 4.17
C VAL A 200 -2.44 -8.30 4.33
N ARG A 201 -2.62 -7.78 5.55
CA ARG A 201 -3.76 -6.94 5.94
C ARG A 201 -3.96 -5.74 5.02
N ASP A 202 -2.89 -5.11 4.58
CA ASP A 202 -2.96 -3.88 3.78
C ASP A 202 -3.55 -4.21 2.39
N GLU A 203 -3.10 -5.28 1.73
CA GLU A 203 -3.71 -5.78 0.49
C GLU A 203 -5.15 -6.24 0.70
N ARG A 204 -5.47 -6.90 1.83
CA ARG A 204 -6.86 -7.24 2.16
C ARG A 204 -7.74 -5.99 2.24
N ASN A 205 -7.25 -4.94 2.91
CA ASN A 205 -7.94 -3.67 3.02
C ASN A 205 -8.21 -3.08 1.63
N GLU A 206 -7.19 -3.00 0.78
CA GLU A 206 -7.31 -2.45 -0.57
C GLU A 206 -8.21 -3.29 -1.49
N LEU A 207 -8.18 -4.62 -1.37
CA LEU A 207 -9.10 -5.50 -2.10
C LEU A 207 -10.55 -5.30 -1.66
N TYR A 208 -10.82 -5.23 -0.35
CA TYR A 208 -12.16 -4.92 0.14
C TYR A 208 -12.63 -3.54 -0.32
N ARG A 209 -11.78 -2.51 -0.23
CA ARG A 209 -12.09 -1.14 -0.69
C ARG A 209 -12.42 -1.10 -2.17
N THR A 210 -11.57 -1.65 -3.02
CA THR A 210 -11.81 -1.65 -4.48
C THR A 210 -13.07 -2.44 -4.86
N LEU A 211 -13.33 -3.59 -4.22
CA LEU A 211 -14.59 -4.34 -4.41
C LEU A 211 -15.82 -3.53 -3.96
N MET A 212 -15.75 -2.81 -2.84
CA MET A 212 -16.82 -1.93 -2.37
C MET A 212 -17.08 -0.77 -3.35
N TYR A 213 -16.03 -0.09 -3.83
CA TYR A 213 -16.17 0.95 -4.85
C TYR A 213 -16.80 0.42 -6.14
N LEU A 214 -16.42 -0.78 -6.58
CA LEU A 214 -17.04 -1.41 -7.75
C LEU A 214 -18.52 -1.71 -7.51
N ALA A 215 -18.89 -2.24 -6.34
CA ALA A 215 -20.29 -2.46 -5.97
C ALA A 215 -21.10 -1.16 -5.97
N VAL A 216 -20.59 -0.11 -5.31
CA VAL A 216 -21.22 1.23 -5.30
C VAL A 216 -21.37 1.78 -6.72
N SER A 217 -20.35 1.65 -7.57
CA SER A 217 -20.41 2.10 -8.96
C SER A 217 -21.43 1.36 -9.82
N ARG A 218 -21.87 0.17 -9.38
CA ARG A 218 -22.94 -0.64 -10.00
C ARG A 218 -24.30 -0.41 -9.33
N ASN A 219 -24.40 0.53 -8.40
CA ASN A 219 -25.56 0.75 -7.53
C ASN A 219 -25.93 -0.48 -6.68
N ASP A 220 -24.99 -1.39 -6.43
CA ASP A 220 -25.20 -2.58 -5.61
C ASP A 220 -24.83 -2.31 -4.13
N LYS A 221 -25.71 -1.57 -3.46
CA LYS A 221 -25.52 -1.21 -2.04
C LYS A 221 -25.50 -2.42 -1.10
N THR A 222 -26.21 -3.49 -1.46
CA THR A 222 -26.25 -4.72 -0.66
C THR A 222 -24.89 -5.42 -0.67
N GLN A 223 -24.28 -5.54 -1.86
CA GLN A 223 -22.94 -6.12 -1.98
C GLN A 223 -21.89 -5.24 -1.29
N ALA A 224 -21.98 -3.91 -1.43
CA ALA A 224 -21.08 -2.99 -0.73
C ALA A 224 -21.15 -3.17 0.80
N ALA A 225 -22.36 -3.15 1.38
CA ALA A 225 -22.56 -3.36 2.81
C ALA A 225 -22.12 -4.77 3.28
N THR A 226 -22.28 -5.80 2.43
CA THR A 226 -21.82 -7.16 2.75
C THR A 226 -20.30 -7.22 2.86
N LEU A 227 -19.58 -6.56 1.94
CA LEU A 227 -18.13 -6.49 1.94
C LEU A 227 -17.62 -5.68 3.14
N GLU A 228 -18.24 -4.53 3.42
CA GLU A 228 -17.92 -3.69 4.58
C GLU A 228 -18.06 -4.47 5.89
N ASN A 229 -19.22 -5.11 6.11
CA ASN A 229 -19.45 -5.89 7.32
C ASN A 229 -18.48 -7.06 7.46
N LYS A 230 -18.14 -7.72 6.35
CA LYS A 230 -17.15 -8.81 6.36
C LYS A 230 -15.78 -8.28 6.77
N TRP A 231 -15.34 -7.17 6.19
CA TRP A 231 -14.03 -6.59 6.49
C TRP A 231 -13.95 -6.07 7.93
N LEU A 232 -14.95 -5.32 8.39
CA LEU A 232 -15.03 -4.86 9.77
C LEU A 232 -15.07 -6.03 10.75
N GLY A 233 -15.77 -7.12 10.42
CA GLY A 233 -15.76 -8.34 11.22
C GLY A 233 -14.38 -9.00 11.33
N GLU A 234 -13.59 -9.00 10.25
CA GLU A 234 -12.19 -9.45 10.28
C GLU A 234 -11.32 -8.53 11.16
N LEU A 235 -11.48 -7.21 11.05
CA LEU A 235 -10.75 -6.23 11.86
C LEU A 235 -11.12 -6.30 13.35
N ASP A 236 -12.38 -6.56 13.67
CA ASP A 236 -12.87 -6.72 15.05
C ASP A 236 -12.31 -7.98 15.73
N ALA A 237 -11.89 -8.98 14.95
CA ALA A 237 -11.22 -10.18 15.45
C ALA A 237 -9.73 -9.98 15.75
N VAL A 238 -9.12 -8.91 15.24
CA VAL A 238 -7.71 -8.58 15.50
C VAL A 238 -7.56 -8.10 16.94
N LYS A 239 -6.55 -8.63 17.64
CA LYS A 239 -6.14 -8.20 18.98
C LYS A 239 -4.75 -7.57 18.90
N PRO A 240 -4.67 -6.24 18.70
CA PRO A 240 -3.37 -5.59 18.53
C PRO A 240 -2.48 -5.79 19.75
N ALA A 241 -1.25 -6.26 19.52
CA ALA A 241 -0.25 -6.45 20.56
C ALA A 241 0.43 -5.12 20.94
N GLU A 242 0.59 -4.22 19.98
CA GLU A 242 1.33 -2.97 20.11
C GLU A 242 0.59 -1.78 19.45
N ASP A 243 1.03 -0.56 19.76
CA ASP A 243 0.40 0.69 19.32
C ASP A 243 0.43 0.88 17.79
N GLU A 244 1.49 0.39 17.13
CA GLU A 244 1.60 0.44 15.66
C GLU A 244 0.55 -0.44 15.00
N GLU A 245 0.40 -1.67 15.49
CA GLU A 245 -0.63 -2.60 14.99
C GLU A 245 -2.03 -2.03 15.25
N ARG A 246 -2.25 -1.43 16.43
CA ARG A 246 -3.52 -0.78 16.78
C ARG A 246 -3.84 0.36 15.82
N SER A 247 -2.85 1.21 15.55
CA SER A 247 -2.98 2.33 14.61
C SER A 247 -3.35 1.84 13.20
N ALA A 248 -2.73 0.76 12.74
CA ALA A 248 -3.00 0.22 11.40
C ALA A 248 -4.41 -0.41 11.29
N VAL A 249 -4.89 -1.10 12.34
CA VAL A 249 -6.28 -1.59 12.38
C VAL A 249 -7.27 -0.43 12.36
N ASP A 250 -6.99 0.66 13.10
CA ASP A 250 -7.85 1.83 13.15
C ASP A 250 -7.88 2.61 11.82
N ILE A 251 -6.77 2.64 11.08
CA ILE A 251 -6.74 3.15 9.69
C ILE A 251 -7.70 2.35 8.81
N ALA A 252 -7.59 1.03 8.81
CA ALA A 252 -8.43 0.15 8.00
C ALA A 252 -9.93 0.30 8.35
N ARG A 253 -10.27 0.47 9.63
CA ARG A 253 -11.65 0.76 10.08
C ARG A 253 -12.20 2.05 9.47
N VAL A 254 -11.41 3.12 9.54
CA VAL A 254 -11.79 4.44 9.00
C VAL A 254 -11.98 4.35 7.48
N GLU A 255 -11.04 3.73 6.77
CA GLU A 255 -11.08 3.63 5.31
C GLU A 255 -12.24 2.76 4.80
N ALA A 256 -12.61 1.71 5.54
CA ALA A 256 -13.77 0.88 5.20
C ALA A 256 -15.07 1.69 5.20
N LEU A 257 -15.28 2.53 6.22
CA LEU A 257 -16.52 3.30 6.38
C LEU A 257 -16.62 4.52 5.47
N GLN A 258 -15.49 5.07 5.00
CA GLN A 258 -15.49 6.20 4.08
C GLN A 258 -16.23 5.95 2.75
N ILE A 259 -16.48 4.69 2.39
CA ILE A 259 -17.07 4.32 1.12
C ILE A 259 -18.61 4.29 1.18
N ASN A 260 -19.19 3.62 2.17
CA ASN A 260 -20.65 3.38 2.22
C ASN A 260 -21.19 3.21 3.66
N GLY A 261 -20.38 3.51 4.68
CA GLY A 261 -20.61 3.02 6.03
C GLY A 261 -21.23 4.03 7.00
N ASP A 262 -21.64 3.51 8.15
CA ASP A 262 -22.06 4.29 9.30
C ASP A 262 -20.85 4.61 10.21
N PRO A 263 -20.38 5.88 10.29
CA PRO A 263 -19.22 6.27 11.10
C PRO A 263 -19.36 5.90 12.58
N GLU A 264 -20.59 5.82 13.11
CA GLU A 264 -20.85 5.43 14.50
C GLU A 264 -20.35 4.01 14.82
N ARG A 265 -20.29 3.13 13.82
CA ARG A 265 -19.95 1.72 14.02
C ARG A 265 -18.56 1.51 14.61
N VAL A 266 -17.59 2.34 14.24
CA VAL A 266 -16.19 2.18 14.66
C VAL A 266 -15.76 3.15 15.76
N LEU A 267 -16.53 4.22 16.02
CA LEU A 267 -16.20 5.22 17.05
C LEU A 267 -15.89 4.59 18.43
N PRO A 268 -16.63 3.59 18.93
CA PRO A 268 -16.28 2.94 20.19
C PRO A 268 -14.87 2.31 20.20
N ALA A 269 -14.49 1.62 19.11
CA ALA A 269 -13.17 1.01 18.98
C ALA A 269 -12.07 2.07 18.87
N LEU A 270 -12.29 3.12 18.06
CA LEU A 270 -11.34 4.21 17.88
C LEU A 270 -11.09 4.99 19.19
N ARG A 271 -12.14 5.28 19.96
CA ARG A 271 -12.02 5.94 21.27
C ARG A 271 -11.28 5.06 22.29
N ALA A 272 -11.53 3.75 22.27
CA ALA A 272 -10.78 2.81 23.11
C ALA A 272 -9.29 2.79 22.74
N SER A 273 -8.96 2.82 21.45
CA SER A 273 -7.59 2.95 20.97
C SER A 273 -6.95 4.28 21.35
N GLU A 274 -7.67 5.40 21.22
CA GLU A 274 -7.18 6.73 21.63
C GLU A 274 -6.82 6.78 23.11
N PHE A 275 -7.62 6.12 23.96
CA PHE A 275 -7.33 5.99 25.39
C PHE A 275 -6.10 5.11 25.66
N ALA A 276 -5.96 3.99 24.92
CA ALA A 276 -4.83 3.08 25.07
C ALA A 276 -3.50 3.68 24.57
N MET A 277 -3.54 4.65 23.66
CA MET A 277 -2.36 5.29 23.05
C MET A 277 -2.27 6.79 23.39
N PRO A 278 -2.00 7.16 24.66
CA PRO A 278 -2.13 8.55 25.13
C PRO A 278 -1.17 9.54 24.47
N HIS A 279 -0.07 9.07 23.87
CA HIS A 279 0.93 9.90 23.21
C HIS A 279 0.83 9.87 21.67
N ASN A 280 -0.08 9.08 21.11
CA ASN A 280 -0.18 8.90 19.66
C ASN A 280 -1.23 9.84 19.08
N TYR A 281 -0.81 10.86 18.33
CA TYR A 281 -1.76 11.81 17.70
C TYR A 281 -2.64 11.15 16.63
N ASN A 282 -2.16 10.09 15.97
CA ASN A 282 -2.93 9.40 14.94
C ASN A 282 -4.22 8.81 15.51
N ALA A 283 -4.20 8.35 16.77
CA ALA A 283 -5.39 7.83 17.44
C ALA A 283 -6.49 8.91 17.55
N SER A 284 -6.11 10.12 17.96
CA SER A 284 -7.02 11.29 18.00
C SER A 284 -7.49 11.71 16.62
N LEU A 285 -6.61 11.68 15.62
CA LEU A 285 -6.94 11.98 14.22
C LEU A 285 -8.03 11.03 13.69
N ARG A 286 -7.94 9.72 13.95
CA ARG A 286 -8.95 8.74 13.51
C ARG A 286 -10.30 8.97 14.18
N VAL A 287 -10.31 9.28 15.49
CA VAL A 287 -11.54 9.70 16.18
C VAL A 287 -12.13 10.94 15.52
N ALA A 288 -11.34 12.00 15.32
CA ALA A 288 -11.81 13.24 14.70
C ALA A 288 -12.44 13.02 13.31
N GLN A 289 -11.81 12.19 12.48
CA GLN A 289 -12.31 11.85 11.14
C GLN A 289 -13.70 11.21 11.19
N MET A 290 -13.93 10.27 12.11
CA MET A 290 -15.24 9.59 12.23
C MET A 290 -16.29 10.44 12.94
N GLU A 291 -15.92 11.24 13.95
CA GLU A 291 -16.85 12.21 14.55
C GLU A 291 -17.32 13.24 13.51
N LYS A 292 -16.41 13.74 12.66
CA LYS A 292 -16.76 14.63 11.55
C LYS A 292 -17.70 13.94 10.57
N ALA A 293 -17.41 12.70 10.18
CA ALA A 293 -18.26 11.92 9.28
C ALA A 293 -19.66 11.69 9.88
N ALA A 294 -19.75 11.48 11.20
CA ALA A 294 -20.99 11.38 11.97
C ALA A 294 -21.69 12.74 12.20
N LYS A 295 -21.07 13.85 11.77
CA LYS A 295 -21.53 15.23 11.96
C LYS A 295 -21.53 15.69 13.44
N HIS A 296 -20.73 15.06 14.28
CA HIS A 296 -20.44 15.47 15.66
C HIS A 296 -19.29 16.48 15.69
N TYR A 297 -19.52 17.68 15.13
CA TYR A 297 -18.44 18.65 14.89
C TYR A 297 -17.71 19.08 16.17
N ASP A 298 -18.42 19.28 17.28
CA ASP A 298 -17.79 19.65 18.56
C ASP A 298 -16.87 18.53 19.09
N ALA A 299 -17.29 17.27 18.95
CA ALA A 299 -16.48 16.12 19.34
C ALA A 299 -15.25 15.95 18.41
N ALA A 300 -15.41 16.23 17.11
CA ALA A 300 -14.32 16.21 16.14
C ALA A 300 -13.26 17.28 16.46
N ILE A 301 -13.68 18.51 16.78
CA ILE A 301 -12.77 19.59 17.21
C ILE A 301 -12.05 19.20 18.50
N ALA A 302 -12.78 18.70 19.50
CA ALA A 302 -12.18 18.28 20.77
C ALA A 302 -11.16 17.13 20.58
N ALA A 303 -11.39 16.23 19.63
CA ALA A 303 -10.42 15.19 19.26
C ALA A 303 -9.19 15.79 18.56
N CYS A 304 -9.37 16.77 17.67
CA CYS A 304 -8.26 17.48 17.04
C CYS A 304 -7.37 18.20 18.06
N ASP A 305 -7.97 18.88 19.03
CA ASP A 305 -7.25 19.56 20.12
C ASP A 305 -6.40 18.58 20.94
N ARG A 306 -6.96 17.40 21.27
CA ARG A 306 -6.19 16.33 21.92
C ARG A 306 -5.02 15.87 21.06
N GLY A 307 -5.22 15.67 19.76
CA GLY A 307 -4.15 15.31 18.82
C GLY A 307 -3.05 16.37 18.74
N LEU A 308 -3.42 17.65 18.66
CA LEU A 308 -2.47 18.77 18.60
C LEU A 308 -1.62 18.89 19.87
N SER A 309 -2.20 18.59 21.03
CA SER A 309 -1.47 18.58 22.31
C SER A 309 -0.40 17.49 22.41
N ARG A 310 -0.40 16.51 21.50
CA ARG A 310 0.54 15.37 21.47
C ARG A 310 1.78 15.63 20.57
N ASN A 311 2.03 16.87 20.16
CA ASN A 311 3.17 17.29 19.34
C ASN A 311 3.32 16.46 18.02
N PRO A 312 2.33 16.52 17.12
CA PRO A 312 2.19 15.61 15.98
C PRO A 312 3.18 15.83 14.81
N GLY A 313 4.22 16.65 14.98
CA GLY A 313 5.08 17.08 13.87
C GLY A 313 4.35 17.97 12.85
N ALA A 314 5.00 18.28 11.74
CA ALA A 314 4.45 19.17 10.71
C ALA A 314 3.29 18.51 9.93
N LEU A 315 3.46 17.27 9.46
CA LEU A 315 2.40 16.58 8.70
C LEU A 315 1.20 16.27 9.59
N GLY A 316 1.43 15.70 10.79
CA GLY A 316 0.35 15.38 11.70
C GLY A 316 -0.45 16.61 12.12
N ARG A 317 0.22 17.77 12.33
CA ARG A 317 -0.48 19.05 12.54
C ARG A 317 -1.32 19.45 11.34
N SER A 318 -0.80 19.32 10.12
CA SER A 318 -1.55 19.62 8.90
C SER A 318 -2.80 18.75 8.78
N TRP A 319 -2.70 17.44 9.03
CA TRP A 319 -3.84 16.52 8.95
C TRP A 319 -4.93 16.82 9.98
N LEU A 320 -4.54 17.13 11.22
CA LEU A 320 -5.47 17.51 12.28
C LEU A 320 -6.20 18.83 11.95
N LEU A 321 -5.53 19.80 11.34
CA LEU A 321 -6.14 21.07 10.96
C LEU A 321 -7.01 21.00 9.70
N GLN A 322 -6.84 19.97 8.87
CA GLN A 322 -7.65 19.71 7.67
C GLN A 322 -8.90 18.86 7.95
N THR A 323 -8.91 18.17 9.10
CA THR A 323 -10.05 17.36 9.56
C THR A 323 -11.13 18.28 10.10
#